data_AF-A0AAD9QAZ7-F1
#
_entry.id   AF-A0AAD9QAZ7-F1
#
_cell.length_a   1.000
_cell.length_b   1.000
_cell.length_c   1.000
_cell.angle_alpha   90.00
_cell.angle_beta   90.00
_cell.angle_gamma   90.00
#
_symmetry.space_group_name_H-M   'P 1'
#
loop_
_entity.id
_entity.type
_entity.pdbx_description
1 polymer ?
#
loop_
_entity_poly.entity_id
_entity_poly.type
_entity_poly.pdbx_seq_one_letter_code
_entity_poly.pdbx_strand_id
1 'polypeptide(L)'
;MSANPLPLRLPPMPKIADILRIYGLSAKKQLSQNFILDLNVTDKIARVSDVFDCHVCEVGAGPGSLTRSLLRAGAKHVGAVEIDGRFLPSLEMLQSACKGRLIIHRADIMTFYIPEALPNASVVRWESKDLPGVRMVGNLPFNVSIPLLLQWLEAIPMRAGPFAFGRTPMALVFQKEVADNIRSSPGSNECTRLSIMTQHLCEVKKKYSLRRKVDASLLYFVPRAVPLIDAPFVIVEQVVKAIFSERRKTIRNSLRTLFPRKPELVDELMERTGIDSTLRPHQVDFKDYNKICQSFLELARDHELSVTPLRVRKPVAIATASNKVEQSDVTDDDIEVNFKNSIRH
;
A
#
# COMPACT_ATOMS: atom_id res chain seq x y z
N MET A 1 10.95 -28.42 31.08
CA MET A 1 12.23 -27.86 30.58
C MET A 1 11.99 -27.37 29.16
N SER A 2 11.76 -26.06 28.97
CA SER A 2 11.58 -25.49 27.63
C SER A 2 12.96 -25.37 26.98
N ALA A 3 13.24 -26.18 25.97
CA ALA A 3 14.45 -26.06 25.18
C ALA A 3 14.45 -24.68 24.50
N ASN A 4 15.43 -23.83 24.83
CA ASN A 4 15.69 -22.62 24.06
C ASN A 4 15.94 -23.04 22.60
N PRO A 5 15.17 -22.55 21.62
CA PRO A 5 15.44 -22.87 20.23
C PRO A 5 16.86 -22.41 19.89
N LEU A 6 17.67 -23.33 19.36
CA LEU A 6 19.04 -23.04 18.95
C LEU A 6 19.07 -21.78 18.06
N PRO A 7 20.03 -20.85 18.26
CA PRO A 7 20.10 -19.64 17.46
C PRO A 7 20.22 -19.98 15.98
N LEU A 8 19.34 -19.41 15.16
CA LEU A 8 19.30 -19.64 13.72
C LEU A 8 20.65 -19.22 13.10
N ARG A 9 21.47 -20.20 12.72
CA ARG A 9 22.77 -19.96 12.09
C ARG A 9 22.59 -19.79 10.59
N LEU A 10 22.54 -18.54 10.16
CA LEU A 10 22.43 -18.17 8.75
C LEU A 10 23.84 -18.06 8.11
N PRO A 11 24.00 -18.29 6.78
CA PRO A 11 25.29 -18.20 6.08
C PRO A 11 25.99 -16.83 6.27
N PRO A 12 27.27 -16.62 5.92
CA PRO A 12 27.81 -15.26 5.90
C PRO A 12 27.08 -14.41 4.82
N MET A 13 27.01 -13.09 5.03
CA MET A 13 26.54 -12.19 3.96
C MET A 13 27.55 -12.23 2.80
N PRO A 14 27.10 -12.34 1.53
CA PRO A 14 27.99 -12.16 0.40
C PRO A 14 28.64 -10.77 0.48
N LYS A 15 29.94 -10.66 0.19
CA LYS A 15 30.60 -9.34 0.18
C LYS A 15 30.02 -8.51 -0.95
N ILE A 16 30.10 -7.18 -0.86
CA ILE A 16 29.66 -6.28 -1.92
C ILE A 16 30.31 -6.65 -3.27
N ALA A 17 31.58 -7.04 -3.27
CA ALA A 17 32.29 -7.51 -4.46
C ALA A 17 31.72 -8.82 -5.02
N ASP A 18 31.34 -9.76 -4.15
CA ASP A 18 30.73 -11.03 -4.54
C ASP A 18 29.32 -10.79 -5.10
N ILE A 19 28.55 -9.89 -4.49
CA ILE A 19 27.25 -9.43 -5.01
C ILE A 19 27.44 -8.82 -6.41
N LEU A 20 28.35 -7.87 -6.56
CA LEU A 20 28.61 -7.23 -7.86
C LEU A 20 29.02 -8.24 -8.95
N ARG A 21 29.86 -9.21 -8.59
CA ARG A 21 30.39 -10.24 -9.50
C ARG A 21 29.36 -11.32 -9.85
N ILE A 22 28.66 -11.89 -8.86
CA ILE A 22 27.63 -12.91 -9.07
C ILE A 22 26.48 -12.34 -9.91
N TYR A 23 26.17 -11.05 -9.77
CA TYR A 23 24.96 -10.47 -10.35
C TYR A 23 25.17 -9.64 -11.62
N GLY A 24 26.39 -9.60 -12.18
CA GLY A 24 26.70 -8.87 -13.41
C GLY A 24 26.28 -7.39 -13.35
N LEU A 25 26.30 -6.80 -12.15
CA LEU A 25 25.75 -5.47 -11.91
C LEU A 25 26.75 -4.41 -12.37
N SER A 26 26.41 -3.64 -13.40
CA SER A 26 27.15 -2.40 -13.69
C SER A 26 26.80 -1.35 -12.63
N ALA A 27 27.81 -0.67 -12.10
CA ALA A 27 27.68 0.36 -11.05
C ALA A 27 26.64 1.47 -11.38
N LYS A 28 26.33 1.69 -12.66
CA LYS A 28 25.34 2.68 -13.12
C LYS A 28 23.87 2.28 -12.85
N LYS A 29 23.52 0.98 -12.90
CA LYS A 29 22.15 0.51 -12.60
C LYS A 29 21.86 0.40 -11.09
N GLN A 30 22.90 0.35 -10.25
CA GLN A 30 22.76 0.29 -8.79
C GLN A 30 22.15 1.55 -8.15
N LEU A 31 22.18 2.70 -8.84
CA LEU A 31 21.67 3.96 -8.29
C LEU A 31 20.14 4.07 -8.27
N SER A 32 19.41 3.21 -9.00
CA SER A 32 17.94 3.20 -8.99
C SER A 32 17.32 2.24 -7.98
N GLN A 33 18.07 1.21 -7.55
CA GLN A 33 17.66 0.28 -6.50
C GLN A 33 18.46 0.57 -5.24
N ASN A 34 17.87 1.36 -4.34
CA ASN A 34 18.44 1.73 -3.05
C ASN A 34 18.46 0.52 -2.07
N PHE A 35 19.20 -0.54 -2.38
CA PHE A 35 19.38 -1.70 -1.48
C PHE A 35 20.04 -1.28 -0.16
N ILE A 36 19.57 -1.85 0.94
CA ILE A 36 20.16 -1.66 2.27
C ILE A 36 20.99 -2.90 2.57
N LEU A 37 22.31 -2.77 2.48
CA LEU A 37 23.26 -3.86 2.78
C LEU A 37 23.76 -3.84 4.22
N ASP A 38 23.60 -2.71 4.92
CA ASP A 38 23.97 -2.58 6.33
C ASP A 38 22.98 -3.32 7.23
N LEU A 39 23.45 -4.39 7.87
CA LEU A 39 22.64 -5.20 8.78
C LEU A 39 22.17 -4.45 10.01
N ASN A 40 22.87 -3.41 10.47
CA ASN A 40 22.37 -2.60 11.59
C ASN A 40 21.08 -1.87 11.22
N VAL A 41 20.99 -1.40 9.98
CA VAL A 41 19.82 -0.71 9.44
C VAL A 41 18.68 -1.71 9.23
N THR A 42 18.94 -2.86 8.60
CA THR A 42 17.88 -3.86 8.37
C THR A 42 17.43 -4.56 9.65
N ASP A 43 18.32 -4.81 10.61
CA ASP A 43 17.98 -5.30 11.95
C ASP A 43 17.11 -4.28 12.70
N LYS A 44 17.37 -2.97 12.52
CA LYS A 44 16.51 -1.92 13.10
C LYS A 44 15.14 -1.88 12.42
N ILE A 45 15.08 -1.96 11.09
CA ILE A 45 13.83 -2.07 10.31
C ILE A 45 13.00 -3.24 10.84
N ALA A 46 13.57 -4.46 10.82
CA ALA A 46 12.86 -5.67 11.24
C ALA A 46 12.29 -5.53 12.66
N ARG A 47 13.09 -4.99 13.59
CA ARG A 47 12.66 -4.77 14.98
C ARG A 47 11.50 -3.79 15.12
N VAL A 48 11.52 -2.67 14.38
CA VAL A 48 10.45 -1.66 14.48
C VAL A 48 9.21 -2.00 13.66
N SER A 49 9.30 -3.01 12.79
CA SER A 49 8.19 -3.57 12.00
C SER A 49 7.32 -4.55 12.77
N ASP A 50 7.65 -4.85 14.04
CA ASP A 50 6.85 -5.72 14.93
C ASP A 50 6.56 -7.10 14.32
N VAL A 51 7.65 -7.83 14.01
CA VAL A 51 7.60 -9.07 13.20
C VAL A 51 7.78 -10.36 14.02
N PHE A 52 7.95 -10.25 15.34
CA PHE A 52 8.14 -11.41 16.20
C PHE A 52 6.90 -12.32 16.16
N ASP A 53 7.11 -13.62 15.98
CA ASP A 53 6.08 -14.65 15.86
C ASP A 53 4.99 -14.37 14.80
N CYS A 54 5.30 -13.53 13.82
CA CYS A 54 4.41 -13.20 12.72
C CYS A 54 4.80 -13.95 11.43
N HIS A 55 3.81 -14.12 10.55
CA HIS A 55 4.04 -14.41 9.13
C HIS A 55 4.33 -13.10 8.40
N VAL A 56 5.47 -13.02 7.73
CA VAL A 56 5.91 -11.78 7.07
C VAL A 56 5.94 -11.99 5.57
N CYS A 57 5.25 -11.14 4.81
CA CYS A 57 5.50 -11.03 3.38
C CYS A 57 6.50 -9.89 3.17
N GLU A 58 7.70 -10.24 2.74
CA GLU A 58 8.72 -9.28 2.34
C GLU A 58 8.57 -8.93 0.86
N VAL A 59 8.51 -7.64 0.57
CA VAL A 59 8.31 -7.12 -0.76
C VAL A 59 9.62 -6.54 -1.31
N GLY A 60 10.12 -7.13 -2.39
CA GLY A 60 11.39 -6.76 -3.00
C GLY A 60 12.57 -7.14 -2.11
N ALA A 61 12.75 -8.45 -1.88
CA ALA A 61 13.77 -8.97 -0.96
C ALA A 61 15.21 -8.61 -1.37
N GLY A 62 15.44 -8.39 -2.67
CA GLY A 62 16.74 -8.07 -3.23
C GLY A 62 17.79 -9.09 -2.77
N PRO A 63 19.01 -8.65 -2.36
CA PRO A 63 20.08 -9.56 -1.97
C PRO A 63 19.82 -10.35 -0.68
N GLY A 64 18.72 -10.10 0.04
CA GLY A 64 18.31 -10.85 1.23
C GLY A 64 18.77 -10.28 2.58
N SER A 65 19.33 -9.06 2.61
CA SER A 65 19.76 -8.40 3.86
C SER A 65 18.60 -8.20 4.84
N LEU A 66 17.46 -7.72 4.34
CA LEU A 66 16.25 -7.52 5.14
C LEU A 66 15.59 -8.86 5.48
N THR A 67 15.49 -9.79 4.53
CA THR A 67 15.05 -11.18 4.76
C THR A 67 15.75 -11.82 5.95
N ARG A 68 17.08 -11.75 5.98
CA ARG A 68 17.91 -12.24 7.08
C ARG A 68 17.57 -11.57 8.42
N SER A 69 17.34 -10.27 8.39
CA SER A 69 17.03 -9.48 9.59
C SER A 69 15.63 -9.82 10.13
N LEU A 70 14.65 -10.02 9.26
CA LEU A 70 13.30 -10.47 9.61
C LEU A 70 13.33 -11.85 10.27
N LEU A 71 14.07 -12.79 9.68
CA LEU A 71 14.27 -14.13 10.23
C LEU A 71 14.94 -14.09 11.61
N ARG A 72 15.98 -13.27 11.79
CA ARG A 72 16.69 -13.10 13.08
C ARG A 72 15.84 -12.39 14.14
N ALA A 73 14.95 -11.49 13.72
CA ALA A 73 14.01 -10.80 14.60
C ALA A 73 12.88 -11.70 15.11
N GLY A 74 12.85 -12.97 14.70
CA GLY A 74 11.89 -13.95 15.21
C GLY A 74 10.61 -14.06 14.39
N ALA A 75 10.60 -13.62 13.13
CA ALA A 75 9.51 -13.94 12.22
C ALA A 75 9.31 -15.46 12.16
N LYS A 76 8.06 -15.89 12.31
CA LYS A 76 7.66 -17.31 12.29
C LYS A 76 7.86 -17.89 10.90
N HIS A 77 7.47 -17.12 9.89
CA HIS A 77 7.62 -17.44 8.47
C HIS A 77 7.88 -16.16 7.67
N VAL A 78 8.70 -16.23 6.64
CA VAL A 78 8.93 -15.14 5.70
C VAL A 78 8.67 -15.63 4.27
N GLY A 79 7.68 -15.04 3.61
CA GLY A 79 7.48 -15.16 2.16
C GLY A 79 8.17 -13.98 1.47
N ALA A 80 9.26 -14.23 0.76
CA ALA A 80 10.04 -13.21 0.07
C ALA A 80 9.64 -13.13 -1.41
N VAL A 81 9.02 -12.00 -1.81
CA VAL A 81 8.64 -11.75 -3.21
C VAL A 81 9.71 -10.91 -3.89
N GLU A 82 10.32 -11.44 -4.94
CA GLU A 82 11.38 -10.77 -5.70
C GLU A 82 11.19 -10.97 -7.21
N ILE A 83 11.19 -9.86 -7.97
CA ILE A 83 11.02 -9.89 -9.42
C ILE A 83 12.33 -10.22 -10.15
N ASP A 84 13.45 -9.75 -9.60
CA ASP A 84 14.77 -9.85 -10.20
C ASP A 84 15.42 -11.19 -9.89
N GLY A 85 15.37 -12.07 -10.89
CA GLY A 85 15.91 -13.44 -10.81
C GLY A 85 17.40 -13.50 -10.43
N ARG A 86 18.15 -12.40 -10.58
CA ARG A 86 19.56 -12.36 -10.19
C ARG A 86 19.75 -12.57 -8.70
N PHE A 87 18.80 -12.18 -7.84
CA PHE A 87 18.97 -12.32 -6.39
C PHE A 87 18.61 -13.71 -5.84
N LEU A 88 17.97 -14.56 -6.66
CA LEU A 88 17.50 -15.88 -6.23
C LEU A 88 18.60 -16.75 -5.64
N PRO A 89 19.84 -16.83 -6.19
CA PRO A 89 20.89 -17.66 -5.60
C PRO A 89 21.25 -17.30 -4.15
N SER A 90 21.21 -16.00 -3.78
CA SER A 90 21.43 -15.57 -2.38
C SER A 90 20.26 -15.96 -1.50
N LEU A 91 19.04 -15.72 -1.98
CA LEU A 91 17.82 -16.04 -1.25
C LEU A 91 17.68 -17.56 -1.04
N GLU A 92 18.00 -18.38 -2.03
CA GLU A 92 17.99 -19.86 -1.97
C GLU A 92 19.02 -20.39 -0.95
N MET A 93 20.20 -19.76 -0.91
CA MET A 93 21.19 -20.06 0.13
C MET A 93 20.67 -19.70 1.53
N LEU A 94 19.93 -18.60 1.69
CA LEU A 94 19.24 -18.30 2.95
C LEU A 94 18.15 -19.33 3.25
N GLN A 95 17.34 -19.70 2.25
CA GLN A 95 16.20 -20.61 2.40
C GLN A 95 16.65 -21.99 2.88
N SER A 96 17.70 -22.54 2.27
CA SER A 96 18.28 -23.84 2.68
C SER A 96 18.75 -23.83 4.14
N ALA A 97 19.21 -22.69 4.66
CA ALA A 97 19.62 -22.54 6.06
C ALA A 97 18.45 -22.32 7.04
N CYS A 98 17.24 -22.04 6.55
CA CYS A 98 16.11 -21.60 7.37
C CYS A 98 15.09 -22.70 7.72
N LYS A 99 15.34 -23.97 7.39
CA LYS A 99 14.48 -25.12 7.76
C LYS A 99 12.98 -24.88 7.47
N GLY A 100 12.65 -24.32 6.31
CA GLY A 100 11.26 -24.07 5.89
C GLY A 100 10.63 -22.76 6.41
N ARG A 101 11.35 -21.94 7.18
CA ARG A 101 10.85 -20.62 7.62
C ARG A 101 10.93 -19.51 6.56
N LEU A 102 11.53 -19.80 5.41
CA LEU A 102 11.63 -18.89 4.27
C LEU A 102 11.07 -19.59 3.02
N ILE A 103 10.18 -18.90 2.30
CA ILE A 103 9.74 -19.28 0.96
C ILE A 103 10.02 -18.11 0.03
N ILE A 104 10.54 -18.40 -1.17
CA ILE A 104 10.89 -17.39 -2.16
C ILE A 104 9.89 -17.49 -3.30
N HIS A 105 9.35 -16.34 -3.71
CA HIS A 105 8.47 -16.23 -4.86
C HIS A 105 9.11 -15.29 -5.88
N ARG A 106 9.44 -15.84 -7.06
CA ARG A 106 9.90 -15.02 -8.18
C ARG A 106 8.71 -14.40 -8.90
N ALA A 107 8.29 -13.21 -8.48
CA ALA A 107 7.10 -12.55 -9.02
C ALA A 107 7.19 -11.02 -8.92
N ASP A 108 6.36 -10.34 -9.70
CA ASP A 108 6.09 -8.91 -9.52
C ASP A 108 5.09 -8.73 -8.38
N ILE A 109 5.46 -7.96 -7.35
CA ILE A 109 4.57 -7.70 -6.22
C ILE A 109 3.26 -7.00 -6.64
N MET A 110 3.29 -6.21 -7.71
CA MET A 110 2.11 -5.48 -8.18
C MET A 110 0.99 -6.43 -8.64
N THR A 111 1.33 -7.67 -9.00
CA THR A 111 0.38 -8.67 -9.54
C THR A 111 0.34 -9.97 -8.74
N PHE A 112 1.23 -10.13 -7.76
CA PHE A 112 1.37 -11.35 -6.97
C PHE A 112 0.19 -11.56 -6.00
N TYR A 113 -0.29 -12.79 -5.91
CA TYR A 113 -1.36 -13.18 -5.00
C TYR A 113 -0.80 -13.43 -3.58
N ILE A 114 -0.85 -12.39 -2.75
CA ILE A 114 -0.23 -12.34 -1.40
C ILE A 114 -0.50 -13.58 -0.52
N PRO A 115 -1.70 -14.19 -0.51
CA PRO A 115 -1.93 -15.39 0.31
C PRO A 115 -0.99 -16.56 -0.01
N GLU A 116 -0.47 -16.68 -1.22
CA GLU A 116 0.54 -17.71 -1.56
C GLU A 116 1.85 -17.55 -0.78
N ALA A 117 2.23 -16.33 -0.43
CA ALA A 117 3.43 -16.09 0.39
C ALA A 117 3.24 -16.45 1.86
N LEU A 118 1.99 -16.67 2.31
CA LEU A 118 1.64 -16.83 3.72
C LEU A 118 0.61 -17.97 3.93
N PRO A 119 0.87 -19.19 3.44
CA PRO A 119 -0.15 -20.25 3.36
C PRO A 119 -0.70 -20.71 4.72
N ASN A 120 0.06 -20.51 5.80
CA ASN A 120 -0.30 -20.93 7.15
C ASN A 120 -0.73 -19.76 8.05
N ALA A 121 -0.93 -18.56 7.48
CA ALA A 121 -1.35 -17.40 8.25
C ALA A 121 -2.85 -17.46 8.57
N SER A 122 -3.20 -17.18 9.82
CA SER A 122 -4.59 -17.14 10.26
C SER A 122 -5.28 -15.83 9.86
N VAL A 123 -6.56 -15.93 9.52
CA VAL A 123 -7.43 -14.77 9.23
C VAL A 123 -8.04 -14.26 10.53
N VAL A 124 -8.05 -12.94 10.70
CA VAL A 124 -8.74 -12.25 11.79
C VAL A 124 -9.86 -11.39 11.22
N ARG A 125 -11.03 -11.39 11.87
CA ARG A 125 -12.17 -10.55 11.47
C ARG A 125 -11.76 -9.09 11.45
N TRP A 126 -12.24 -8.34 10.46
CA TRP A 126 -11.87 -6.94 10.25
C TRP A 126 -12.14 -6.06 11.48
N GLU A 127 -13.29 -6.27 12.11
CA GLU A 127 -13.80 -5.53 13.26
C GLU A 127 -13.15 -5.97 14.58
N SER A 128 -12.32 -7.02 14.57
CA SER A 128 -11.61 -7.48 15.75
C SER A 128 -10.69 -6.39 16.30
N LYS A 129 -10.55 -6.32 17.63
CA LYS A 129 -9.55 -5.47 18.27
C LYS A 129 -8.13 -5.96 17.96
N ASP A 130 -7.96 -7.27 17.88
CA ASP A 130 -6.67 -7.89 17.56
C ASP A 130 -6.32 -7.72 16.08
N LEU A 131 -5.03 -7.51 15.82
CA LEU A 131 -4.48 -7.47 14.47
C LEU A 131 -4.08 -8.89 14.04
N PRO A 132 -4.14 -9.23 12.75
CA PRO A 132 -3.63 -10.51 12.29
C PRO A 132 -2.13 -10.65 12.60
N GLY A 133 -1.69 -11.89 12.83
CA GLY A 133 -0.29 -12.27 12.95
C GLY A 133 0.48 -12.20 11.62
N VAL A 134 0.14 -11.24 10.76
CA VAL A 134 0.70 -11.01 9.43
C VAL A 134 1.31 -9.62 9.38
N ARG A 135 2.45 -9.47 8.70
CA ARG A 135 3.09 -8.18 8.42
C ARG A 135 3.52 -8.09 6.97
N MET A 136 3.22 -6.96 6.33
CA MET A 136 3.85 -6.60 5.06
C MET A 136 5.08 -5.76 5.36
N VAL A 137 6.25 -6.13 4.84
CA VAL A 137 7.48 -5.34 5.05
C VAL A 137 8.18 -5.13 3.71
N GLY A 138 8.59 -3.90 3.41
CA GLY A 138 9.21 -3.61 2.12
C GLY A 138 10.15 -2.41 2.15
N ASN A 139 11.27 -2.54 1.46
CA ASN A 139 12.20 -1.46 1.12
C ASN A 139 12.28 -1.34 -0.41
N LEU A 140 11.17 -0.92 -1.01
CA LEU A 140 11.06 -0.83 -2.46
C LEU A 140 11.72 0.43 -3.02
N PRO A 141 12.14 0.38 -4.31
CA PRO A 141 12.41 1.58 -5.07
C PRO A 141 11.23 2.55 -5.03
N PHE A 142 11.52 3.85 -4.96
CA PHE A 142 10.49 4.86 -4.70
C PHE A 142 9.42 4.93 -5.81
N ASN A 143 9.81 4.67 -7.06
CA ASN A 143 8.91 4.61 -8.20
C ASN A 143 7.90 3.44 -8.15
N VAL A 144 8.15 2.41 -7.34
CA VAL A 144 7.24 1.27 -7.12
C VAL A 144 6.47 1.44 -5.80
N SER A 145 7.10 2.02 -4.77
CA SER A 145 6.51 2.14 -3.44
C SER A 145 5.18 2.91 -3.39
N ILE A 146 5.05 4.01 -4.14
CA ILE A 146 3.83 4.84 -4.15
C ILE A 146 2.70 4.14 -4.92
N PRO A 147 2.91 3.63 -6.16
CA PRO A 147 1.88 2.84 -6.85
C PRO A 147 1.40 1.64 -6.03
N LEU A 148 2.31 0.90 -5.39
CA LEU A 148 1.94 -0.24 -4.55
C LEU A 148 1.11 0.19 -3.34
N LEU A 149 1.50 1.29 -2.67
CA LEU A 149 0.72 1.83 -1.55
C LEU A 149 -0.70 2.19 -2.01
N LEU A 150 -0.86 2.88 -3.13
CA LEU A 150 -2.18 3.25 -3.66
C LEU A 150 -3.03 2.01 -4.00
N GLN A 151 -2.45 1.00 -4.64
CA GLN A 151 -3.12 -0.27 -4.93
C GLN A 151 -3.57 -0.99 -3.65
N TRP A 152 -2.72 -0.99 -2.61
CA TRP A 152 -3.10 -1.57 -1.33
C TRP A 152 -4.17 -0.73 -0.61
N LEU A 153 -4.13 0.60 -0.68
CA LEU A 153 -5.19 1.44 -0.13
C LEU A 153 -6.54 1.12 -0.82
N GLU A 154 -6.56 0.95 -2.14
CA GLU A 154 -7.76 0.53 -2.88
C GLU A 154 -8.25 -0.87 -2.45
N ALA A 155 -7.34 -1.78 -2.12
CA ALA A 155 -7.67 -3.13 -1.67
C ALA A 155 -8.22 -3.21 -0.23
N ILE A 156 -8.03 -2.17 0.60
CA ILE A 156 -8.50 -2.15 2.00
C ILE A 156 -10.03 -2.30 2.09
N PRO A 157 -10.85 -1.44 1.44
CA PRO A 157 -12.32 -1.59 1.48
C PRO A 157 -12.80 -2.94 0.95
N MET A 158 -12.09 -3.51 -0.03
CA MET A 158 -12.41 -4.82 -0.62
C MET A 158 -11.91 -5.99 0.22
N ARG A 159 -11.14 -5.75 1.29
CA ARG A 159 -10.50 -6.77 2.12
C ARG A 159 -9.67 -7.77 1.29
N ALA A 160 -9.04 -7.27 0.22
CA ALA A 160 -8.33 -8.08 -0.77
C ALA A 160 -6.80 -8.01 -0.59
N GLY A 161 -6.08 -8.90 -1.28
CA GLY A 161 -4.60 -8.91 -1.25
C GLY A 161 -4.07 -9.11 0.18
N PRO A 162 -3.20 -8.22 0.71
CA PRO A 162 -2.72 -8.31 2.10
C PRO A 162 -3.83 -8.29 3.15
N PHE A 163 -4.99 -7.72 2.82
CA PHE A 163 -6.10 -7.49 3.74
C PHE A 163 -7.07 -8.67 3.83
N ALA A 164 -6.83 -9.75 3.07
CA ALA A 164 -7.56 -11.01 3.19
C ALA A 164 -7.38 -11.67 4.57
N PHE A 165 -6.30 -11.32 5.28
CA PHE A 165 -6.04 -11.79 6.65
C PHE A 165 -6.67 -10.90 7.74
N GLY A 166 -7.30 -9.78 7.39
CA GLY A 166 -7.80 -8.77 8.31
C GLY A 166 -7.04 -7.45 8.16
N ARG A 167 -6.99 -6.65 9.23
CA ARG A 167 -6.32 -5.32 9.25
C ARG A 167 -4.79 -5.47 9.29
N THR A 168 -4.21 -6.08 8.26
CA THR A 168 -2.79 -6.42 8.14
C THR A 168 -1.92 -5.17 8.18
N PRO A 169 -1.03 -5.04 9.19
CA PRO A 169 -0.10 -3.92 9.25
C PRO A 169 0.98 -3.99 8.18
N MET A 170 1.41 -2.80 7.75
CA MET A 170 2.43 -2.63 6.73
C MET A 170 3.58 -1.77 7.26
N ALA A 171 4.82 -2.15 6.99
CA ALA A 171 6.02 -1.43 7.36
C ALA A 171 6.85 -1.14 6.10
N LEU A 172 6.74 0.07 5.59
CA LEU A 172 7.27 0.45 4.27
C LEU A 172 8.23 1.62 4.40
N VAL A 173 9.34 1.55 3.67
CA VAL A 173 10.35 2.61 3.60
C VAL A 173 10.04 3.55 2.43
N PHE A 174 9.96 4.84 2.72
CA PHE A 174 9.79 5.92 1.73
C PHE A 174 10.92 6.94 1.84
N GLN A 175 11.10 7.77 0.81
CA GLN A 175 11.87 9.01 0.96
C GLN A 175 11.30 9.84 2.10
N LYS A 176 12.17 10.56 2.82
CA LYS A 176 11.76 11.37 3.97
C LYS A 176 10.64 12.36 3.63
N GLU A 177 10.77 13.09 2.53
CA GLU A 177 9.74 14.05 2.09
C GLU A 177 8.40 13.37 1.81
N VAL A 178 8.41 12.24 1.09
CA VAL A 178 7.22 11.44 0.83
C VAL A 178 6.61 10.92 2.14
N ALA A 179 7.43 10.45 3.08
CA ALA A 179 6.98 9.96 4.37
C ALA A 179 6.36 11.07 5.24
N ASP A 180 6.96 12.26 5.21
CA ASP A 180 6.45 13.43 5.94
C ASP A 180 5.14 13.93 5.29
N ASN A 181 5.04 13.92 3.96
CA ASN A 181 3.79 14.21 3.25
C ASN A 181 2.70 13.18 3.55
N ILE A 182 2.97 11.87 3.56
CA ILE A 182 1.95 10.86 3.88
C ILE A 182 1.33 11.09 5.28
N ARG A 183 2.15 11.57 6.22
CA ARG A 183 1.78 11.76 7.62
C ARG A 183 1.23 13.16 7.94
N SER A 184 1.34 14.12 7.02
CA SER A 184 0.87 15.48 7.27
C SER A 184 -0.64 15.50 7.48
N SER A 185 -1.07 16.12 8.58
CA SER A 185 -2.49 16.20 8.91
C SER A 185 -3.21 17.15 7.95
N PRO A 186 -4.52 16.94 7.71
CA PRO A 186 -5.35 18.02 7.19
C PRO A 186 -5.19 19.24 8.12
N GLY A 187 -5.09 20.42 7.53
CA GLY A 187 -4.69 21.68 8.19
C GLY A 187 -3.29 22.17 7.78
N SER A 188 -2.37 21.24 7.49
CA SER A 188 -0.95 21.58 7.23
C SER A 188 -0.68 21.89 5.76
N ASN A 189 0.28 22.78 5.50
CA ASN A 189 0.71 23.16 4.15
C ASN A 189 1.37 21.99 3.38
N GLU A 190 1.89 21.01 4.11
CA GLU A 190 2.48 19.77 3.62
C GLU A 190 1.42 18.70 3.33
N CYS A 191 0.14 18.95 3.61
CA CYS A 191 -0.95 18.04 3.26
C CYS A 191 -1.03 17.86 1.74
N THR A 192 -1.11 16.61 1.30
CA THR A 192 -1.19 16.22 -0.10
C THR A 192 -2.35 15.26 -0.31
N ARG A 193 -2.68 14.97 -1.58
CA ARG A 193 -3.62 13.90 -1.92
C ARG A 193 -3.26 12.59 -1.24
N LEU A 194 -1.98 12.21 -1.22
CA LEU A 194 -1.54 10.95 -0.64
C LEU A 194 -1.75 10.92 0.88
N SER A 195 -1.67 12.07 1.55
CA SER A 195 -1.96 12.22 2.98
C SER A 195 -3.39 11.80 3.29
N ILE A 196 -4.37 12.37 2.56
CA ILE A 196 -5.79 12.07 2.75
C ILE A 196 -6.10 10.63 2.34
N MET A 197 -5.64 10.19 1.15
CA MET A 197 -5.87 8.83 0.65
C MET A 197 -5.31 7.77 1.59
N THR A 198 -4.21 8.04 2.29
CA THR A 198 -3.65 7.09 3.24
C THR A 198 -4.36 7.16 4.59
N GLN A 199 -4.45 8.35 5.19
CA GLN A 199 -4.87 8.50 6.59
C GLN A 199 -6.36 8.22 6.82
N HIS A 200 -7.21 8.35 5.79
CA HIS A 200 -8.62 7.98 5.92
C HIS A 200 -8.80 6.46 6.10
N LEU A 201 -7.91 5.64 5.56
CA LEU A 201 -7.96 4.17 5.68
C LEU A 201 -7.01 3.62 6.74
N CYS A 202 -5.92 4.34 7.04
CA CYS A 202 -4.85 3.84 7.90
C CYS A 202 -4.50 4.82 9.02
N GLU A 203 -4.15 4.28 10.18
CA GLU A 203 -3.29 4.97 11.13
C GLU A 203 -1.84 4.87 10.67
N VAL A 204 -1.13 5.99 10.60
CA VAL A 204 0.24 6.05 10.09
C VAL A 204 1.18 6.56 11.16
N LYS A 205 2.24 5.80 11.45
CA LYS A 205 3.29 6.16 12.42
C LYS A 205 4.66 6.09 11.77
N LYS A 206 5.47 7.13 11.95
CA LYS A 206 6.90 7.06 11.61
C LYS A 206 7.63 6.29 12.70
N LYS A 207 8.23 5.15 12.36
CA LYS A 207 8.92 4.28 13.32
C LYS A 207 10.44 4.43 13.31
N TYR A 208 11.00 4.84 12.16
CA TYR A 208 12.45 4.96 12.01
C TYR A 208 12.82 5.95 10.91
N SER A 209 13.89 6.71 11.10
CA SER A 209 14.48 7.58 10.08
C SER A 209 15.86 7.06 9.73
N LEU A 210 16.10 6.89 8.44
CA LEU A 210 17.30 6.32 7.85
C LEU A 210 18.10 7.44 7.19
N ARG A 211 19.34 7.62 7.61
CA ARG A 211 20.29 8.51 6.92
C ARG A 211 20.94 7.73 5.79
N ARG A 212 20.77 8.18 4.56
CA ARG A 212 21.37 7.59 3.35
C ARG A 212 21.80 8.71 2.41
N LYS A 213 22.23 8.38 1.19
CA LYS A 213 22.42 9.37 0.11
C LYS A 213 21.14 10.20 -0.13
N VAL A 214 19.98 9.56 0.01
CA VAL A 214 18.67 10.22 0.09
C VAL A 214 18.00 9.79 1.38
N ASP A 215 17.72 10.73 2.27
CA ASP A 215 17.07 10.46 3.55
C ASP A 215 15.75 9.69 3.34
N ALA A 216 15.54 8.66 4.15
CA ALA A 216 14.38 7.80 4.08
C ALA A 216 13.75 7.65 5.47
N SER A 217 12.50 7.20 5.52
CA SER A 217 11.80 6.90 6.77
C SER A 217 10.92 5.67 6.60
N LEU A 218 10.90 4.83 7.62
CA LEU A 218 9.99 3.71 7.73
C LEU A 218 8.68 4.21 8.34
N LEU A 219 7.61 4.07 7.57
CA LEU A 219 6.25 4.29 8.01
C LEU A 219 5.60 2.94 8.34
N TYR A 220 4.86 2.91 9.44
CA TYR A 220 4.06 1.79 9.88
C TYR A 220 2.59 2.17 9.75
N PHE A 221 1.86 1.38 8.97
CA PHE A 221 0.46 1.60 8.62
C PHE A 221 -0.37 0.50 9.26
N VAL A 222 -1.45 0.89 9.93
CA VAL A 222 -2.45 -0.04 10.44
C VAL A 222 -3.79 0.34 9.84
N PRO A 223 -4.44 -0.52 9.04
CA PRO A 223 -5.79 -0.27 8.55
C PRO A 223 -6.75 0.00 9.72
N ARG A 224 -7.59 1.00 9.56
CA ARG A 224 -8.63 1.37 10.52
C ARG A 224 -9.78 0.37 10.43
N ALA A 225 -10.42 0.10 11.56
CA ALA A 225 -11.66 -0.68 11.55
C ALA A 225 -12.79 0.08 10.84
N VAL A 226 -12.87 1.39 11.10
CA VAL A 226 -13.80 2.32 10.45
C VAL A 226 -12.98 3.42 9.76
N PRO A 227 -13.17 3.64 8.45
CA PRO A 227 -12.47 4.71 7.75
C PRO A 227 -12.91 6.10 8.25
N LEU A 228 -12.07 7.11 8.07
CA LEU A 228 -12.42 8.50 8.41
C LEU A 228 -13.35 9.14 7.37
N ILE A 229 -13.41 8.56 6.17
CA ILE A 229 -14.29 8.94 5.07
C ILE A 229 -14.99 7.67 4.63
N ASP A 230 -16.31 7.63 4.74
CA ASP A 230 -17.14 6.46 4.48
C ASP A 230 -17.71 6.46 3.06
N ALA A 231 -16.85 6.50 2.06
CA ALA A 231 -17.24 6.52 0.66
C ALA A 231 -16.41 5.53 -0.17
N PRO A 232 -16.89 5.06 -1.33
CA PRO A 232 -16.12 4.21 -2.22
C PRO A 232 -14.77 4.87 -2.56
N PHE A 233 -13.71 4.07 -2.63
CA PHE A 233 -12.34 4.57 -2.84
C PHE A 233 -12.22 5.51 -4.05
N VAL A 234 -12.90 5.18 -5.15
CA VAL A 234 -12.95 6.00 -6.37
C VAL A 234 -13.51 7.40 -6.13
N ILE A 235 -14.55 7.52 -5.28
CA ILE A 235 -15.17 8.81 -4.95
C ILE A 235 -14.20 9.65 -4.14
N VAL A 236 -13.61 9.06 -3.11
CA VAL A 236 -12.61 9.75 -2.28
C VAL A 236 -11.46 10.23 -3.16
N GLU A 237 -10.96 9.39 -4.07
CA GLU A 237 -9.87 9.77 -4.96
C GLU A 237 -10.25 10.93 -5.88
N GLN A 238 -11.45 10.91 -6.49
CA GLN A 238 -11.93 11.99 -7.34
C GLN A 238 -12.06 13.31 -6.59
N VAL A 239 -12.72 13.29 -5.43
CA VAL A 239 -12.94 14.47 -4.58
C VAL A 239 -11.60 15.05 -4.12
N VAL A 240 -10.71 14.20 -3.60
CA VAL A 240 -9.39 14.65 -3.14
C VAL A 240 -8.57 15.18 -4.32
N LYS A 241 -8.62 14.54 -5.50
CA LYS A 241 -7.94 15.06 -6.69
C LYS A 241 -8.49 16.44 -7.10
N ALA A 242 -9.81 16.62 -7.11
CA ALA A 242 -10.45 17.89 -7.42
C ALA A 242 -9.96 18.99 -6.48
N ILE A 243 -10.05 18.74 -5.16
CA ILE A 243 -9.61 19.68 -4.12
C ILE A 243 -8.13 20.04 -4.25
N PHE A 244 -7.24 19.06 -4.49
CA PHE A 244 -5.80 19.34 -4.61
C PHE A 244 -5.33 19.81 -5.99
N SER A 245 -6.21 19.88 -7.00
CA SER A 245 -5.84 20.34 -8.35
C SER A 245 -5.35 21.79 -8.37
N GLU A 246 -5.89 22.64 -7.48
CA GLU A 246 -5.59 24.07 -7.43
C GLU A 246 -5.37 24.54 -5.99
N ARG A 247 -4.22 24.18 -5.38
CA ARG A 247 -3.88 24.44 -3.96
C ARG A 247 -4.06 25.88 -3.47
N ARG A 248 -4.04 26.86 -4.38
CA ARG A 248 -4.15 28.31 -4.06
C ARG A 248 -5.58 28.84 -4.17
N LYS A 249 -6.51 28.09 -4.76
CA LYS A 249 -7.92 28.49 -4.87
C LYS A 249 -8.74 27.95 -3.70
N THR A 250 -9.93 28.49 -3.55
CA THR A 250 -10.92 28.00 -2.58
C THR A 250 -11.47 26.64 -3.01
N ILE A 251 -11.94 25.84 -2.06
CA ILE A 251 -12.46 24.50 -2.30
C ILE A 251 -13.64 24.51 -3.27
N ARG A 252 -14.50 25.53 -3.20
CA ARG A 252 -15.60 25.72 -4.15
C ARG A 252 -15.10 25.77 -5.59
N ASN A 253 -14.05 26.55 -5.84
CA ASN A 253 -13.47 26.68 -7.18
C ASN A 253 -12.83 25.36 -7.64
N SER A 254 -12.12 24.67 -6.74
CA SER A 254 -11.49 23.38 -7.05
C SER A 254 -12.52 22.28 -7.35
N LEU A 255 -13.63 22.25 -6.62
CA LEU A 255 -14.71 21.26 -6.79
C LEU A 255 -15.50 21.42 -8.09
N ARG A 256 -15.41 22.57 -8.78
CA ARG A 256 -15.97 22.74 -10.14
C ARG A 256 -15.47 21.70 -11.13
N THR A 257 -14.26 21.17 -10.91
CA THR A 257 -13.69 20.12 -11.76
C THR A 257 -14.44 18.78 -11.67
N LEU A 258 -15.25 18.57 -10.62
CA LEU A 258 -16.13 17.40 -10.50
C LEU A 258 -17.36 17.49 -11.42
N PHE A 259 -17.78 18.70 -11.79
CA PHE A 259 -18.99 18.95 -12.57
C PHE A 259 -18.70 19.77 -13.83
N PRO A 260 -17.85 19.30 -14.76
CA PRO A 260 -17.42 20.07 -15.92
C PRO A 260 -18.57 20.49 -16.85
N ARG A 261 -19.68 19.74 -16.85
CA ARG A 261 -20.87 20.01 -17.68
C ARG A 261 -22.05 20.61 -16.90
N LYS A 262 -21.95 20.70 -15.57
CA LYS A 262 -23.02 21.12 -14.67
C LYS A 262 -22.47 21.93 -13.47
N PRO A 263 -21.76 23.06 -13.73
CA PRO A 263 -21.07 23.81 -12.68
C PRO A 263 -21.99 24.31 -11.55
N GLU A 264 -23.29 24.45 -11.82
CA GLU A 264 -24.32 24.80 -10.84
C GLU A 264 -24.43 23.79 -9.68
N LEU A 265 -24.11 22.52 -9.91
CA LEU A 265 -24.14 21.47 -8.88
C LEU A 265 -23.08 21.66 -7.78
N VAL A 266 -22.08 22.52 -8.02
CA VAL A 266 -21.10 22.88 -6.99
C VAL A 266 -21.78 23.66 -5.87
N ASP A 267 -22.67 24.60 -6.22
CA ASP A 267 -23.33 25.44 -5.22
C ASP A 267 -24.31 24.60 -4.39
N GLU A 268 -25.03 23.68 -5.05
CA GLU A 268 -25.87 22.69 -4.37
C GLU A 268 -25.04 21.77 -3.45
N LEU A 269 -23.89 21.27 -3.91
CA LEU A 269 -22.99 20.47 -3.08
C LEU A 269 -22.54 21.27 -1.84
N MET A 270 -22.14 22.52 -2.01
CA MET A 270 -21.70 23.37 -0.89
C MET A 270 -22.83 23.63 0.10
N GLU A 271 -24.05 23.88 -0.39
CA GLU A 271 -25.24 24.08 0.44
C GLU A 271 -25.58 22.81 1.24
N ARG A 272 -25.66 21.64 0.59
CA ARG A 272 -25.92 20.35 1.24
C ARG A 272 -24.90 20.03 2.34
N THR A 273 -23.63 20.38 2.14
CA THR A 273 -22.57 20.08 3.10
C THR A 273 -22.45 21.09 4.25
N GLY A 274 -22.94 22.32 4.05
CA GLY A 274 -22.80 23.42 5.01
C GLY A 274 -21.34 23.82 5.30
N ILE A 275 -20.43 23.51 4.39
CA ILE A 275 -18.99 23.80 4.54
C ILE A 275 -18.70 25.22 4.06
N ASP A 276 -17.79 25.93 4.74
CA ASP A 276 -17.32 27.24 4.29
C ASP A 276 -16.62 27.13 2.92
N SER A 277 -17.29 27.68 1.90
CA SER A 277 -16.83 27.70 0.51
C SER A 277 -15.50 28.42 0.28
N THR A 278 -15.05 29.23 1.23
CA THR A 278 -13.81 30.02 1.17
C THR A 278 -12.58 29.26 1.67
N LEU A 279 -12.78 28.10 2.32
CA LEU A 279 -11.68 27.24 2.75
C LEU A 279 -10.75 26.89 1.60
N ARG A 280 -9.47 26.75 1.89
CA ARG A 280 -8.47 26.23 0.96
C ARG A 280 -8.31 24.72 1.15
N PRO A 281 -7.78 24.00 0.14
CA PRO A 281 -7.59 22.55 0.18
C PRO A 281 -6.94 22.01 1.45
N HIS A 282 -5.92 22.72 1.97
CA HIS A 282 -5.23 22.30 3.18
C HIS A 282 -6.04 22.54 4.46
N GLN A 283 -7.14 23.29 4.45
CA GLN A 283 -7.94 23.60 5.65
C GLN A 283 -9.12 22.65 5.84
N VAL A 284 -9.41 21.79 4.86
CA VAL A 284 -10.51 20.82 4.90
C VAL A 284 -10.14 19.66 5.81
N ASP A 285 -10.97 19.35 6.81
CA ASP A 285 -10.77 18.22 7.71
C ASP A 285 -11.42 16.92 7.17
N PHE A 286 -11.20 15.79 7.83
CA PHE A 286 -11.78 14.50 7.39
C PHE A 286 -13.32 14.46 7.47
N LYS A 287 -13.94 15.19 8.39
CA LYS A 287 -15.41 15.25 8.49
C LYS A 287 -15.99 15.97 7.29
N ASP A 288 -15.36 17.07 6.89
CA ASP A 288 -15.74 17.84 5.71
C ASP A 288 -15.47 17.05 4.42
N TYR A 289 -14.33 16.35 4.30
CA TYR A 289 -14.12 15.40 3.20
C TYR A 289 -15.22 14.36 3.12
N ASN A 290 -15.64 13.80 4.27
CA ASN A 290 -16.72 12.81 4.32
C ASN A 290 -18.03 13.40 3.79
N LYS A 291 -18.44 14.57 4.28
CA LYS A 291 -19.65 15.26 3.80
C LYS A 291 -19.60 15.55 2.30
N ILE A 292 -18.45 16.03 1.79
CA ILE A 292 -18.28 16.30 0.35
C ILE A 292 -18.42 15.01 -0.46
N CYS A 293 -17.85 13.90 0.01
CA CYS A 293 -17.95 12.61 -0.68
C CYS A 293 -19.40 12.08 -0.70
N GLN A 294 -20.13 12.17 0.42
CA GLN A 294 -21.54 11.77 0.47
C GLN A 294 -22.42 12.62 -0.44
N SER A 295 -22.28 13.95 -0.35
CA SER A 295 -23.03 14.88 -1.19
C SER A 295 -22.74 14.67 -2.69
N PHE A 296 -21.47 14.46 -3.05
CA PHE A 296 -21.09 14.14 -4.42
C PHE A 296 -21.68 12.81 -4.91
N LEU A 297 -21.72 11.77 -4.05
CA LEU A 297 -22.36 10.49 -4.37
C LEU A 297 -23.85 10.64 -4.66
N GLU A 298 -24.56 11.39 -3.82
CA GLU A 298 -25.99 11.66 -4.00
C GLU A 298 -26.25 12.43 -5.29
N LEU A 299 -25.52 13.54 -5.52
CA LEU A 299 -25.64 14.32 -6.74
C LEU A 299 -25.29 13.52 -7.99
N ALA A 300 -24.28 12.63 -7.91
CA ALA A 300 -23.94 11.75 -9.02
C ALA A 300 -25.08 10.77 -9.35
N ARG A 301 -25.80 10.28 -8.33
CA ARG A 301 -26.99 9.43 -8.51
C ARG A 301 -28.16 10.23 -9.08
N ASP A 302 -28.47 11.39 -8.50
CA ASP A 302 -29.61 12.24 -8.87
C ASP A 302 -29.50 12.77 -10.30
N HIS A 303 -28.27 13.00 -10.77
CA HIS A 303 -28.00 13.62 -12.07
C HIS A 303 -27.31 12.70 -13.09
N GLU A 304 -27.25 11.40 -12.80
CA GLU A 304 -26.64 10.35 -13.64
C GLU A 304 -25.21 10.69 -14.09
N LEU A 305 -24.40 11.22 -13.18
CA LEU A 305 -23.02 11.60 -13.47
C LEU A 305 -22.14 10.35 -13.56
N SER A 306 -21.24 10.32 -14.56
CA SER A 306 -20.26 9.24 -14.65
C SER A 306 -19.27 9.32 -13.50
N VAL A 307 -19.28 8.33 -12.62
CA VAL A 307 -18.23 8.10 -11.62
C VAL A 307 -17.18 7.20 -12.25
N THR A 308 -16.18 7.79 -12.91
CA THR A 308 -15.12 7.01 -13.55
C THR A 308 -13.96 6.73 -12.59
N PRO A 309 -13.52 5.47 -12.41
CA PRO A 309 -12.23 5.20 -11.78
C PRO A 309 -11.14 5.97 -12.51
N LEU A 310 -10.33 6.73 -11.78
CA LEU A 310 -9.10 7.25 -12.35
C LEU A 310 -8.21 6.03 -12.57
N ARG A 311 -8.11 5.55 -13.81
CA ARG A 311 -7.26 4.41 -14.17
C ARG A 311 -5.83 4.65 -13.64
N VAL A 312 -5.51 4.09 -12.47
CA VAL A 312 -4.19 3.49 -12.27
C VAL A 312 -4.14 2.38 -13.33
N ARG A 313 -3.08 2.33 -14.14
CA ARG A 313 -2.96 1.33 -15.22
C ARG A 313 -3.31 -0.07 -14.65
N LYS A 314 -4.45 -0.61 -15.10
CA LYS A 314 -5.09 -1.91 -14.80
C LYS A 314 -4.67 -2.61 -13.48
N PRO A 315 -5.59 -2.82 -12.53
CA PRO A 315 -5.54 -3.97 -11.64
C PRO A 315 -5.60 -5.27 -12.47
N VAL A 316 -4.72 -6.23 -12.16
CA VAL A 316 -4.76 -7.58 -12.76
C VAL A 316 -6.02 -8.31 -12.27
N ALA A 317 -6.64 -9.05 -13.19
CA ALA A 317 -7.83 -9.84 -12.94
C ALA A 317 -7.73 -10.68 -11.66
N ILE A 318 -8.79 -10.64 -10.85
CA ILE A 318 -8.99 -11.54 -9.73
C ILE A 318 -9.24 -12.93 -10.32
N ALA A 319 -8.20 -13.75 -10.42
CA ALA A 319 -8.36 -15.15 -10.76
C ALA A 319 -8.94 -15.89 -9.55
N THR A 320 -10.25 -16.11 -9.56
CA THR A 320 -10.86 -17.17 -8.76
C THR A 320 -10.47 -18.51 -9.37
N ALA A 321 -9.87 -19.39 -8.57
CA ALA A 321 -9.65 -20.76 -8.99
C ALA A 321 -11.00 -21.43 -9.26
N SER A 322 -11.23 -21.82 -10.52
CA SER A 322 -12.15 -22.85 -11.06
C SER A 322 -12.81 -22.39 -12.37
N ASN A 323 -12.17 -22.67 -13.50
CA ASN A 323 -12.77 -23.32 -14.68
C ASN A 323 -11.92 -23.07 -15.94
N LYS A 324 -11.36 -24.15 -16.49
CA LYS A 324 -11.01 -24.24 -17.91
C LYS A 324 -12.32 -24.35 -18.69
N VAL A 325 -12.71 -23.36 -19.48
CA VAL A 325 -13.32 -23.50 -20.83
C VAL A 325 -13.12 -22.18 -21.60
N GLU A 326 -12.59 -22.34 -22.81
CA GLU A 326 -12.55 -21.50 -24.03
C GLU A 326 -12.79 -19.98 -24.00
N GLN A 327 -11.89 -19.27 -24.68
CA GLN A 327 -11.98 -17.86 -25.06
C GLN A 327 -13.18 -17.59 -25.96
N SER A 328 -14.05 -16.68 -25.56
CA SER A 328 -14.89 -15.90 -26.48
C SER A 328 -14.90 -14.44 -26.04
N ASP A 329 -14.69 -13.53 -26.99
CA ASP A 329 -14.60 -12.09 -26.83
C ASP A 329 -15.81 -11.50 -26.08
N VAL A 330 -15.53 -10.76 -25.01
CA VAL A 330 -16.52 -9.96 -24.28
C VAL A 330 -16.33 -8.50 -24.66
N THR A 331 -17.33 -7.92 -25.32
CA THR A 331 -17.36 -6.54 -25.80
C THR A 331 -17.80 -5.55 -24.71
N ASP A 332 -17.46 -4.26 -24.88
CA ASP A 332 -17.59 -3.17 -23.89
C ASP A 332 -18.99 -2.98 -23.25
N ASP A 333 -20.06 -3.56 -23.82
CA ASP A 333 -21.43 -3.46 -23.29
C ASP A 333 -21.65 -4.27 -21.99
N ASP A 334 -20.88 -5.32 -21.74
CA ASP A 334 -21.09 -6.20 -20.58
C ASP A 334 -20.58 -5.60 -19.25
N ILE A 335 -19.76 -4.54 -19.31
CA ILE A 335 -19.24 -3.83 -18.12
C ILE A 335 -20.27 -2.83 -17.58
N GLU A 336 -21.14 -2.29 -18.43
CA GLU A 336 -22.14 -1.28 -18.05
C GLU A 336 -23.29 -1.87 -17.22
N VAL A 337 -23.59 -3.16 -17.42
CA VAL A 337 -24.69 -3.87 -16.74
C VAL A 337 -24.35 -4.19 -15.28
N ASN A 338 -23.08 -4.51 -14.97
CA ASN A 338 -22.66 -4.82 -13.60
C ASN A 338 -22.59 -3.59 -12.68
N PHE A 339 -22.37 -2.40 -13.23
CA PHE A 339 -22.31 -1.16 -12.44
C PHE A 339 -23.70 -0.71 -11.95
N LYS A 340 -24.77 -0.95 -12.72
CA LYS A 340 -26.14 -0.60 -12.34
C LYS A 340 -26.67 -1.39 -11.14
N ASN A 341 -26.17 -2.60 -10.91
CA ASN A 341 -26.63 -3.46 -9.81
C ASN A 341 -26.00 -3.11 -8.45
N SER A 342 -24.84 -2.44 -8.42
CA SER A 342 -24.18 -2.07 -7.16
C SER A 342 -24.67 -0.74 -6.56
N ILE A 343 -25.52 0.00 -7.28
CA ILE A 343 -26.13 1.27 -6.82
C ILE A 343 -27.50 1.02 -6.15
N ARG A 344 -28.04 -0.20 -6.26
CA ARG A 344 -29.27 -0.63 -5.58
C ARG A 344 -28.92 -1.63 -4.49
N HIS A 345 -28.40 -1.15 -3.36
CA HIS A 345 -28.70 -1.66 -2.02
C HIS A 345 -28.15 -0.73 -0.95
#